data_AF-A0A2Z3I5J3-F1
#
_entry.id   AF-A0A2Z3I5J3-F1
#
_cell.length_a   1.000
_cell.length_b   1.000
_cell.length_c   1.000
_cell.angle_alpha   90.00
_cell.angle_beta   90.00
_cell.angle_gamma   90.00
#
_symmetry.space_group_name_H-M   'P 1'
#
loop_
_entity.id
_entity.type
_entity.pdbx_description
1 polymer ?
#
loop_
_entity_poly.entity_id
_entity_poly.type
_entity_poly.pdbx_seq_one_letter_code
_entity_poly.pdbx_strand_id
1 'polypeptide(L)'
;MHVKVANDLSKLKCFYGDNIDVNELQYLTEIIANEYDRINYNLAEKSIISPQISFSAPAYAAGDSVNTILENFYNRTIYFTGKKQNTINKERFQGINNTQLRDEIYEWVMTQDKYLAKQIFPSDIHHKLVFTDSNGSTQENFVELAINSMNMSGSIVSAYCKNPNSAELRILKAAIDINTTKIHYPNNKYGLFILRANEDSGISRDILNQLDDVIDENIWKLENAGVHIGSEESIAELGQNIIHWAA
;
A
#
# COMPACT_ATOMS: atom_id res chain seq x y z
N MET A 1 -5.07 12.52 -9.34
CA MET A 1 -5.66 13.36 -8.28
C MET A 1 -5.21 14.79 -8.48
N HIS A 2 -6.14 15.73 -8.47
CA HIS A 2 -5.84 17.15 -8.57
C HIS A 2 -6.54 17.88 -7.42
N VAL A 3 -5.80 18.72 -6.68
CA VAL A 3 -6.39 19.64 -5.68
C VAL A 3 -6.03 21.07 -6.08
N LYS A 4 -6.95 22.01 -5.88
CA LYS A 4 -6.75 23.44 -6.16
C LYS A 4 -5.74 24.08 -5.21
N VAL A 5 -4.49 23.59 -5.19
CA VAL A 5 -3.40 24.13 -4.39
C VAL A 5 -2.11 24.07 -5.21
N ALA A 6 -1.24 25.05 -4.99
CA ALA A 6 0.08 25.13 -5.60
C ALA A 6 0.86 23.81 -5.48
N ASN A 7 1.66 23.51 -6.51
CA ASN A 7 2.58 22.35 -6.63
C ASN A 7 3.68 22.30 -5.54
N ASP A 8 3.59 23.21 -4.59
CA ASP A 8 4.53 23.50 -3.52
C ASP A 8 3.68 23.78 -2.28
N LEU A 9 3.47 22.73 -1.48
CA LEU A 9 2.70 22.81 -0.24
C LEU A 9 3.43 23.66 0.81
N SER A 10 4.72 23.98 0.63
CA SER A 10 5.42 24.95 1.46
C SER A 10 4.78 26.34 1.35
N LYS A 11 4.08 26.65 0.26
CA LYS A 11 3.31 27.90 0.12
C LYS A 11 2.04 27.90 0.96
N LEU A 12 1.48 26.74 1.32
CA LEU A 12 0.39 26.68 2.31
C LEU A 12 0.88 27.16 3.67
N LYS A 13 2.14 26.88 4.02
CA LYS A 13 2.76 27.42 5.23
C LYS A 13 2.78 28.96 5.24
N CYS A 14 2.94 29.59 4.06
CA CYS A 14 2.85 31.05 3.93
C CYS A 14 1.43 31.58 4.15
N PHE A 15 0.38 30.85 3.75
CA PHE A 15 -1.01 31.30 3.86
C PHE A 15 -1.65 30.98 5.22
N TYR A 16 -1.27 29.86 5.84
CA TYR A 16 -1.93 29.33 7.02
C TYR A 16 -1.01 29.24 8.26
N GLY A 17 0.25 29.65 8.13
CA GLY A 17 1.24 29.62 9.21
C GLY A 17 1.64 28.19 9.60
N ASP A 18 2.09 28.02 10.85
CA ASP A 18 2.46 26.72 11.43
C ASP A 18 1.25 25.85 11.83
N ASN A 19 0.02 26.31 11.59
CA ASN A 19 -1.21 25.57 11.92
C ASN A 19 -1.49 24.41 10.94
N ILE A 20 -0.72 24.30 9.87
CA ILE A 20 -0.85 23.23 8.88
C ILE A 20 0.47 22.45 8.84
N ASP A 21 0.41 21.17 9.20
CA ASP A 21 1.51 20.25 8.95
C ASP A 21 1.51 19.84 7.48
N VAL A 22 2.43 20.44 6.73
CA VAL A 22 2.65 20.17 5.31
C VAL A 22 3.07 18.71 5.06
N ASN A 23 3.82 18.13 6.01
CA ASN A 23 4.27 16.74 5.89
C ASN A 23 3.09 15.78 6.08
N GLU A 24 2.19 16.08 7.02
CA GLU A 24 0.96 15.31 7.23
C GLU A 24 0.04 15.37 6.01
N LEU A 25 -0.16 16.56 5.42
CA LEU A 25 -0.95 16.69 4.18
C LEU A 25 -0.33 15.93 3.01
N GLN A 26 0.99 15.97 2.88
CA GLN A 26 1.70 15.20 1.86
C GLN A 26 1.53 13.70 2.11
N TYR A 27 1.66 13.24 3.36
CA TYR A 27 1.44 11.85 3.75
C TYR A 27 0.04 11.36 3.43
N LEU A 28 -1.00 12.10 3.82
CA LEU A 28 -2.39 11.76 3.52
C LEU A 28 -2.63 11.68 2.01
N THR A 29 -2.01 12.59 1.25
CA THR A 29 -2.11 12.58 -0.22
C THR A 29 -1.39 11.39 -0.83
N GLU A 30 -0.23 11.00 -0.29
CA GLU A 30 0.52 9.82 -0.72
C GLU A 30 -0.22 8.52 -0.37
N ILE A 31 -0.86 8.42 0.79
CA ILE A 31 -1.76 7.30 1.12
C ILE A 31 -2.87 7.20 0.09
N ILE A 32 -3.60 8.30 -0.14
CA ILE A 32 -4.70 8.31 -1.11
C ILE A 32 -4.17 7.92 -2.49
N ALA A 33 -3.00 8.39 -2.89
CA ALA A 33 -2.41 8.06 -4.19
C ALA A 33 -1.92 6.60 -4.30
N ASN A 34 -1.44 6.01 -3.21
CA ASN A 34 -0.94 4.64 -3.16
C ASN A 34 -2.07 3.61 -3.07
N GLU A 35 -3.14 3.93 -2.34
CA GLU A 35 -4.37 3.11 -2.28
C GLU A 35 -5.22 3.26 -3.56
N TYR A 36 -5.03 4.34 -4.32
CA TYR A 36 -5.70 4.55 -5.60
C TYR A 36 -5.00 3.75 -6.72
N ASP A 37 -5.40 2.49 -6.85
CA ASP A 37 -4.96 1.60 -7.94
C ASP A 37 -5.35 2.18 -9.31
N ARG A 38 -4.35 2.61 -10.08
CA ARG A 38 -4.52 3.30 -11.37
C ARG A 38 -5.12 2.42 -12.47
N ILE A 39 -5.20 1.12 -12.25
CA ILE A 39 -5.49 0.14 -13.30
C ILE A 39 -6.98 -0.25 -13.33
N ASN A 40 -7.70 -0.17 -12.20
CA ASN A 40 -9.02 -0.81 -12.06
C ASN A 40 -10.22 0.14 -11.90
N TYR A 41 -10.04 1.46 -11.97
CA TYR A 41 -11.17 2.39 -11.82
C TYR A 41 -11.65 2.98 -13.15
N ASN A 42 -12.89 2.66 -13.50
CA ASN A 42 -13.65 3.33 -14.55
C ASN A 42 -13.86 4.79 -14.13
N LEU A 43 -13.04 5.71 -14.65
CA LEU A 43 -13.00 7.16 -14.35
C LEU A 43 -14.34 7.90 -14.52
N ALA A 44 -15.39 7.22 -15.00
CA ALA A 44 -16.65 7.81 -15.39
C ALA A 44 -17.60 8.10 -14.21
N GLU A 45 -17.56 7.35 -13.09
CA GLU A 45 -18.70 7.39 -12.16
C GLU A 45 -18.57 8.23 -10.89
N LYS A 46 -17.37 8.57 -10.38
CA LYS A 46 -17.23 9.53 -9.25
C LYS A 46 -15.93 10.33 -9.31
N SER A 47 -15.92 11.38 -10.12
CA SER A 47 -14.74 12.22 -10.42
C SER A 47 -14.58 13.44 -9.49
N ILE A 48 -15.43 13.60 -8.46
CA ILE A 48 -15.41 14.75 -7.56
C ILE A 48 -15.50 14.25 -6.12
N ILE A 49 -14.39 14.35 -5.36
CA ILE A 49 -14.39 14.11 -3.90
C ILE A 49 -14.95 15.35 -3.19
N SER A 50 -14.59 16.53 -3.68
CA SER A 50 -15.08 17.82 -3.18
C SER A 50 -14.97 18.89 -4.27
N PRO A 51 -15.60 20.07 -4.12
CA PRO A 51 -15.46 21.18 -5.08
C PRO A 51 -14.00 21.64 -5.32
N GLN A 52 -13.08 21.23 -4.45
CA GLN A 52 -11.66 21.54 -4.45
C GLN A 52 -10.78 20.34 -4.85
N ILE A 53 -11.30 19.10 -4.83
CA ILE A 53 -10.57 17.86 -5.10
C ILE A 53 -11.31 17.03 -6.15
N SER A 54 -10.67 16.82 -7.30
CA SER A 54 -11.22 16.00 -8.38
C SER A 54 -10.19 15.04 -8.96
N PHE A 55 -10.70 13.94 -9.53
CA PHE A 55 -9.90 12.98 -10.28
C PHE A 55 -10.14 13.19 -11.77
N SER A 56 -9.05 13.40 -12.52
CA SER A 56 -9.11 13.44 -13.98
C SER A 56 -7.80 12.94 -14.60
N ALA A 57 -7.88 12.51 -15.87
CA ALA A 57 -6.72 12.14 -16.66
C ALA A 57 -5.80 13.35 -16.90
N PRO A 58 -4.49 13.14 -17.12
CA PRO A 58 -3.57 14.21 -17.48
C PRO A 58 -4.02 14.92 -18.77
N ALA A 59 -4.15 16.24 -18.72
CA ALA A 59 -4.51 17.08 -19.85
C ALA A 59 -3.57 18.29 -19.94
N TYR A 60 -3.20 18.66 -21.16
CA TYR A 60 -2.46 19.89 -21.40
C TYR A 60 -3.40 21.09 -21.35
N ALA A 61 -2.93 22.21 -20.80
CA ALA A 61 -3.67 23.47 -20.83
C ALA A 61 -3.51 24.12 -22.22
N ALA A 62 -4.50 23.94 -23.08
CA ALA A 62 -4.60 24.60 -24.38
C ALA A 62 -5.86 25.48 -24.44
N GLY A 63 -5.84 26.50 -25.29
CA GLY A 63 -6.98 27.38 -25.54
C GLY A 63 -6.67 28.37 -26.66
N ASP A 64 -7.72 28.87 -27.31
CA ASP A 64 -7.61 29.73 -28.49
C ASP A 64 -7.25 31.19 -28.15
N SER A 65 -7.22 31.53 -26.86
CA SER A 65 -6.80 32.84 -26.37
C SER A 65 -6.04 32.72 -25.06
N VAL A 66 -5.22 33.73 -24.74
CA VAL A 66 -4.51 33.81 -23.46
C VAL A 66 -5.47 33.74 -22.28
N ASN A 67 -6.63 34.39 -22.37
CA ASN A 67 -7.67 34.34 -21.33
C ASN A 67 -8.25 32.93 -21.19
N THR A 68 -8.50 32.21 -22.30
CA THR A 68 -8.98 30.83 -22.28
C THR A 68 -7.91 29.89 -21.71
N ILE A 69 -6.63 30.12 -22.01
CA ILE A 69 -5.52 29.35 -21.43
C ILE A 69 -5.44 29.61 -19.92
N LEU A 70 -5.56 30.87 -19.48
CA LEU A 70 -5.52 31.25 -18.07
C LEU A 70 -6.75 30.74 -17.30
N GLU A 71 -7.94 30.83 -17.89
CA GLU A 71 -9.17 30.25 -17.32
C GLU A 71 -9.07 28.72 -17.26
N ASN A 72 -8.56 28.07 -18.31
CA ASN A 72 -8.31 26.63 -18.28
C ASN A 72 -7.25 26.28 -17.25
N PHE A 73 -6.22 27.09 -17.04
CA PHE A 73 -5.20 26.87 -16.02
C PHE A 73 -5.71 27.13 -14.60
N TYR A 74 -6.57 28.13 -14.42
CA TYR A 74 -7.17 28.51 -13.14
C TYR A 74 -8.29 27.53 -12.73
N ASN A 75 -9.11 27.08 -13.69
CA ASN A 75 -10.21 26.14 -13.47
C ASN A 75 -9.75 24.67 -13.54
N ARG A 76 -8.71 24.33 -14.32
CA ARG A 76 -8.09 22.99 -14.36
C ARG A 76 -6.83 22.99 -13.53
N THR A 77 -7.07 22.57 -12.30
CA THR A 77 -6.22 22.20 -11.19
C THR A 77 -4.76 21.76 -11.49
N ILE A 78 -3.88 22.12 -10.56
CA ILE A 78 -2.47 21.75 -10.48
C ILE A 78 -2.34 20.27 -10.06
N TYR A 79 -1.42 19.57 -10.73
CA TYR A 79 -1.09 18.17 -10.44
C TYR A 79 -0.39 18.04 -9.07
N PHE A 80 -0.90 17.16 -8.19
CA PHE A 80 -0.22 16.75 -6.95
C PHE A 80 0.88 15.73 -7.19
N THR A 81 0.80 15.01 -8.32
CA THR A 81 1.89 14.18 -8.77
C THR A 81 3.01 15.14 -9.18
N GLY A 82 4.02 15.28 -8.32
CA GLY A 82 5.13 16.19 -8.53
C GLY A 82 5.63 16.16 -9.97
N LYS A 83 5.99 17.32 -10.51
CA LYS A 83 6.61 17.42 -11.84
C LYS A 83 7.65 16.30 -11.99
N LYS A 84 7.60 15.56 -13.10
CA LYS A 84 8.79 14.89 -13.65
C LYS A 84 9.80 16.00 -13.95
N GLN A 85 10.51 16.47 -12.92
CA GLN A 85 11.65 17.33 -13.11
C GLN A 85 12.70 16.43 -13.77
N ASN A 86 13.07 16.79 -14.99
CA ASN A 86 14.28 16.32 -15.65
C ASN A 86 15.53 16.89 -14.94
N THR A 87 15.58 16.81 -13.61
CA THR A 87 16.78 17.08 -12.83
C THR A 87 17.54 15.78 -12.73
N ILE A 88 18.75 15.83 -13.29
CA ILE A 88 19.81 14.82 -13.29
C ILE A 88 19.74 13.90 -12.06
N ASN A 89 19.59 12.61 -12.35
CA ASN A 89 19.49 11.45 -11.47
C ASN A 89 20.24 11.59 -10.12
N LYS A 90 19.52 11.97 -9.07
CA LYS A 90 19.57 11.16 -7.84
C LYS A 90 18.43 10.17 -8.00
N GLU A 91 18.74 8.87 -8.03
CA GLU A 91 17.73 7.81 -8.08
C GLU A 91 16.72 8.09 -6.97
N ARG A 92 15.53 8.56 -7.36
CA ARG A 92 14.44 8.75 -6.41
C ARG A 92 14.05 7.35 -5.99
N PHE A 93 14.30 6.99 -4.73
CA PHE A 93 13.82 5.75 -4.13
C PHE A 93 12.38 5.49 -4.59
N GLN A 94 12.17 4.32 -5.18
CA GLN A 94 10.86 3.82 -5.58
C GLN A 94 10.44 2.81 -4.52
N GLY A 95 9.40 3.15 -3.76
CA GLY A 95 8.83 2.21 -2.81
C GLY A 95 8.13 1.07 -3.54
N ILE A 96 8.12 -0.11 -2.93
CA ILE A 96 7.37 -1.25 -3.44
C ILE A 96 6.01 -1.25 -2.74
N ASN A 97 4.92 -1.30 -3.49
CA ASN A 97 3.58 -1.43 -2.92
C ASN A 97 3.22 -2.92 -2.70
N ASN A 98 2.17 -3.20 -1.92
CA ASN A 98 1.79 -4.58 -1.59
C ASN A 98 1.39 -5.37 -2.84
N THR A 99 0.69 -4.76 -3.79
CA THR A 99 0.26 -5.43 -5.03
C THR A 99 1.45 -5.88 -5.86
N GLN A 100 2.40 -4.98 -6.12
CA GLN A 100 3.63 -5.26 -6.86
C GLN A 100 4.46 -6.34 -6.15
N LEU A 101 4.62 -6.24 -4.82
CA LEU A 101 5.34 -7.25 -4.06
C LEU A 101 4.71 -8.64 -4.21
N ARG A 102 3.39 -8.73 -4.14
CA ARG A 102 2.67 -9.99 -4.25
C ARG A 102 2.80 -10.60 -5.64
N ASP A 103 2.70 -9.78 -6.68
CA ASP A 103 2.89 -10.22 -8.06
C ASP A 103 4.31 -10.74 -8.28
N GLU A 104 5.32 -10.00 -7.80
CA GLU A 104 6.72 -10.41 -7.91
C GLU A 104 7.04 -11.68 -7.11
N ILE A 105 6.47 -11.83 -5.91
CA ILE A 105 6.58 -13.06 -5.11
C ILE A 105 5.88 -14.23 -5.79
N TYR A 106 4.66 -14.03 -6.30
CA TYR A 106 3.91 -15.08 -7.00
C TYR A 106 4.68 -15.59 -8.23
N GLU A 107 5.19 -14.68 -9.06
CA GLU A 107 6.01 -15.02 -10.21
C GLU A 107 7.29 -15.75 -9.78
N TRP A 108 7.97 -15.28 -8.74
CA TRP A 108 9.16 -15.94 -8.22
C TRP A 108 8.84 -17.37 -7.74
N VAL A 109 7.80 -17.57 -6.91
CA VAL A 109 7.41 -18.90 -6.41
C VAL A 109 6.95 -19.79 -7.57
N MET A 110 6.26 -19.25 -8.57
CA MET A 110 5.87 -19.99 -9.79
C MET A 110 7.07 -20.53 -10.57
N THR A 111 8.23 -19.83 -10.56
CA THR A 111 9.46 -20.32 -11.18
C THR A 111 10.13 -21.45 -10.39
N GLN A 112 9.99 -21.45 -9.05
CA GLN A 112 10.64 -22.42 -8.17
C GLN A 112 9.77 -23.68 -7.97
N ASP A 113 8.50 -23.50 -7.60
CA ASP A 113 7.53 -24.58 -7.40
C ASP A 113 6.13 -24.16 -7.88
N LYS A 114 5.85 -24.50 -9.13
CA LYS A 114 4.57 -24.23 -9.79
C LYS A 114 3.38 -24.93 -9.14
N TYR A 115 3.59 -26.11 -8.53
CA TYR A 115 2.49 -26.85 -7.91
C TYR A 115 2.07 -26.15 -6.63
N LEU A 116 3.04 -25.84 -5.76
CA LEU A 116 2.81 -25.12 -4.52
C LEU A 116 2.22 -23.74 -4.78
N ALA A 117 2.75 -22.98 -5.74
CA ALA A 117 2.26 -21.65 -6.08
C ALA A 117 0.75 -21.65 -6.37
N LYS A 118 0.27 -22.57 -7.20
CA LYS A 118 -1.15 -22.70 -7.54
C LYS A 118 -2.04 -23.17 -6.39
N GLN A 119 -1.45 -23.82 -5.39
CA GLN A 119 -2.18 -24.35 -4.24
C GLN A 119 -2.38 -23.30 -3.15
N ILE A 120 -1.39 -22.41 -2.97
CA ILE A 120 -1.36 -21.48 -1.84
C ILE A 120 -1.78 -20.06 -2.23
N PHE A 121 -1.58 -19.65 -3.49
CA PHE A 121 -2.00 -18.33 -3.96
C PHE A 121 -3.40 -18.41 -4.59
N PRO A 122 -4.41 -17.81 -3.96
CA PRO A 122 -5.76 -17.81 -4.51
C PRO A 122 -5.87 -16.86 -5.72
N SER A 123 -6.85 -17.09 -6.59
CA SER A 123 -7.13 -16.19 -7.71
C SER A 123 -7.77 -14.86 -7.28
N ASP A 124 -8.42 -14.84 -6.11
CA ASP A 124 -8.94 -13.64 -5.47
C ASP A 124 -8.45 -13.61 -4.02
N ILE A 125 -7.83 -12.49 -3.66
CA ILE A 125 -7.28 -12.25 -2.31
C ILE A 125 -8.36 -11.84 -1.30
N HIS A 126 -9.54 -11.41 -1.79
CA HIS A 126 -10.64 -10.99 -0.93
C HIS A 126 -11.47 -12.21 -0.53
N HIS A 127 -11.19 -12.72 0.66
CA HIS A 127 -11.92 -13.86 1.19
C HIS A 127 -13.14 -13.41 1.97
N LYS A 128 -14.27 -13.98 1.58
CA LYS A 128 -15.57 -13.72 2.21
C LYS A 128 -15.67 -14.51 3.52
N LEU A 129 -15.80 -13.79 4.62
CA LEU A 129 -16.14 -14.32 5.94
C LEU A 129 -17.61 -14.05 6.23
N VAL A 130 -18.31 -15.07 6.71
CA VAL A 130 -19.74 -15.01 7.03
C VAL A 130 -19.89 -15.06 8.55
N PHE A 131 -20.60 -14.07 9.09
CA PHE A 131 -20.86 -13.90 10.51
C PHE A 131 -22.35 -13.98 10.75
N THR A 132 -22.77 -14.68 11.79
CA THR A 132 -24.15 -14.59 12.28
C THR A 132 -24.12 -13.84 13.60
N ASP A 133 -24.71 -12.64 13.61
CA ASP A 133 -24.87 -11.85 14.83
C ASP A 133 -25.83 -12.56 15.80
N SER A 134 -25.72 -12.20 17.08
CA SER A 134 -26.61 -12.54 18.18
C SER A 134 -28.11 -12.35 17.88
N ASN A 135 -28.45 -11.43 16.97
CA ASN A 135 -29.81 -11.20 16.47
C ASN A 135 -30.24 -12.14 15.32
N GLY A 136 -29.42 -13.14 14.96
CA GLY A 136 -29.67 -14.07 13.86
C GLY A 136 -29.47 -13.47 12.46
N SER A 137 -28.94 -12.25 12.37
CA SER A 137 -28.65 -11.59 11.09
C SER A 137 -27.27 -12.02 10.58
N THR A 138 -27.24 -12.53 9.36
CA THR A 138 -26.00 -12.91 8.68
C THR A 138 -25.37 -11.69 8.02
N GLN A 139 -24.13 -11.37 8.38
CA GLN A 139 -23.31 -10.35 7.75
C GLN A 139 -22.14 -10.99 7.01
N GLU A 140 -21.76 -10.37 5.90
CA GLU A 140 -20.68 -10.83 5.05
C GLU A 140 -19.63 -9.74 5.00
N ASN A 141 -18.40 -10.06 5.42
CA ASN A 141 -17.25 -9.15 5.34
C ASN A 141 -16.12 -9.80 4.55
N PHE A 142 -15.20 -8.98 4.05
CA PHE A 142 -14.05 -9.44 3.29
C PHE A 142 -12.77 -9.21 4.08
N VAL A 143 -11.86 -10.17 4.03
CA VAL A 143 -10.49 -10.07 4.53
C VAL A 143 -9.52 -10.28 3.38
N GLU A 144 -8.37 -9.62 3.44
CA GLU A 144 -7.37 -9.66 2.37
C GLU A 144 -6.23 -10.64 2.74
N LEU A 145 -6.23 -11.83 2.14
CA LEU A 145 -5.20 -12.84 2.37
C LEU A 145 -4.49 -13.15 1.06
N ALA A 146 -3.20 -12.80 0.99
CA ALA A 146 -2.37 -13.06 -0.17
C ALA A 146 -2.04 -14.56 -0.32
N ILE A 147 -2.06 -15.30 0.78
CA ILE A 147 -1.85 -16.74 0.81
C ILE A 147 -3.07 -17.37 1.48
N ASN A 148 -3.74 -18.29 0.81
CA ASN A 148 -4.87 -19.00 1.39
C ASN A 148 -5.03 -20.40 0.77
N SER A 149 -5.04 -21.40 1.62
CA SER A 149 -5.32 -22.79 1.28
C SER A 149 -6.15 -23.46 2.38
N MET A 150 -6.45 -24.74 2.23
CA MET A 150 -7.36 -25.46 3.14
C MET A 150 -6.94 -25.44 4.62
N ASN A 151 -5.64 -25.33 4.89
CA ASN A 151 -5.04 -25.42 6.22
C ASN A 151 -4.06 -24.27 6.53
N MET A 152 -4.01 -23.23 5.69
CA MET A 152 -3.07 -22.13 5.88
C MET A 152 -3.66 -20.82 5.34
N SER A 153 -3.36 -19.73 6.02
CA SER A 153 -3.78 -18.39 5.62
C SER A 153 -2.67 -17.40 5.97
N GLY A 154 -2.40 -16.45 5.09
CA GLY A 154 -1.33 -15.51 5.32
C GLY A 154 -1.42 -14.26 4.46
N SER A 155 -0.62 -13.27 4.84
CA SER A 155 -0.55 -11.99 4.16
C SER A 155 0.89 -11.63 3.82
N ILE A 156 1.05 -10.88 2.73
CA ILE A 156 2.35 -10.40 2.23
C ILE A 156 2.28 -8.87 2.21
N VAL A 157 3.24 -8.25 2.88
CA VAL A 157 3.29 -6.81 3.14
C VAL A 157 4.65 -6.24 2.75
N SER A 158 4.63 -5.09 2.08
CA SER A 158 5.83 -4.32 1.79
C SER A 158 6.04 -3.24 2.85
N ALA A 159 7.12 -3.38 3.62
CA ALA A 159 7.71 -2.30 4.42
C ALA A 159 8.79 -1.53 3.65
N TYR A 160 9.01 -1.85 2.36
CA TYR A 160 9.93 -1.15 1.46
C TYR A 160 9.36 0.22 1.05
N CYS A 161 9.38 1.18 1.99
CA CYS A 161 8.84 2.52 1.79
C CYS A 161 9.63 3.58 2.59
N LYS A 162 9.52 4.86 2.21
CA LYS A 162 10.21 5.96 2.93
C LYS A 162 9.59 6.33 4.26
N ASN A 163 8.34 5.93 4.49
CA ASN A 163 7.56 6.41 5.62
C ASN A 163 7.25 5.25 6.57
N PRO A 164 7.83 5.25 7.79
CA PRO A 164 7.56 4.21 8.79
C PRO A 164 6.09 4.02 9.10
N ASN A 165 5.30 5.10 9.14
CA ASN A 165 3.85 5.02 9.42
C ASN A 165 3.09 4.26 8.31
N SER A 166 3.56 4.35 7.06
CA SER A 166 2.97 3.57 5.97
C SER A 166 3.29 2.08 6.11
N ALA A 167 4.51 1.73 6.53
CA ALA A 167 4.88 0.35 6.82
C ALA A 167 4.04 -0.21 7.98
N GLU A 168 3.96 0.55 9.08
CA GLU A 168 3.18 0.19 10.27
C GLU A 168 1.71 -0.07 9.90
N LEU A 169 1.07 0.86 9.19
CA LEU A 169 -0.33 0.73 8.80
C LEU A 169 -0.58 -0.54 7.97
N ARG A 170 0.32 -0.87 7.03
CA ARG A 170 0.20 -2.07 6.20
C ARG A 170 0.35 -3.35 7.03
N ILE A 171 1.29 -3.36 7.97
CA ILE A 171 1.51 -4.48 8.89
C ILE A 171 0.28 -4.66 9.79
N LEU A 172 -0.26 -3.59 10.36
CA LEU A 172 -1.45 -3.60 11.21
C LEU A 172 -2.70 -4.06 10.45
N LYS A 173 -2.90 -3.61 9.20
CA LYS A 173 -4.01 -4.08 8.36
C LYS A 173 -3.94 -5.59 8.17
N ALA A 174 -2.76 -6.09 7.79
CA ALA A 174 -2.54 -7.53 7.61
C ALA A 174 -2.73 -8.33 8.91
N ALA A 175 -2.27 -7.78 10.04
CA ALA A 175 -2.48 -8.37 11.36
C ALA A 175 -3.97 -8.50 11.71
N ILE A 176 -4.77 -7.47 11.43
CA ILE A 176 -6.22 -7.48 11.67
C ILE A 176 -6.89 -8.56 10.81
N ASP A 177 -6.55 -8.65 9.53
CA ASP A 177 -7.11 -9.65 8.61
C ASP A 177 -6.74 -11.09 9.05
N ILE A 178 -5.48 -11.32 9.45
CA ILE A 178 -5.02 -12.61 9.97
C ILE A 178 -5.76 -12.98 11.26
N ASN A 179 -5.83 -12.06 12.23
CA ASN A 179 -6.50 -12.32 13.51
C ASN A 179 -8.00 -12.56 13.34
N THR A 180 -8.65 -11.82 12.45
CA THR A 180 -10.05 -12.05 12.09
C THR A 180 -10.21 -13.44 11.51
N THR A 181 -9.38 -13.83 10.55
CA THR A 181 -9.40 -15.17 9.94
C THR A 181 -9.15 -16.27 10.98
N LYS A 182 -8.28 -16.02 11.97
CA LYS A 182 -7.96 -16.93 13.09
C LYS A 182 -9.15 -17.27 13.96
N ILE A 183 -10.05 -16.32 14.18
CA ILE A 183 -11.28 -16.56 14.94
C ILE A 183 -12.20 -17.54 14.20
N HIS A 184 -12.24 -17.50 12.86
CA HIS A 184 -13.09 -18.36 12.04
C HIS A 184 -12.47 -19.73 11.73
N TYR A 185 -11.15 -19.79 11.57
CA TYR A 185 -10.44 -21.00 11.14
C TYR A 185 -9.30 -21.37 12.10
N PRO A 186 -9.58 -21.62 13.39
CA PRO A 186 -8.54 -21.72 14.43
C PRO A 186 -7.48 -22.81 14.21
N ASN A 187 -7.76 -23.78 13.33
CA ASN A 187 -6.85 -24.88 13.01
C ASN A 187 -5.88 -24.57 11.85
N ASN A 188 -5.98 -23.41 11.20
CA ASN A 188 -5.09 -23.05 10.11
C ASN A 188 -3.73 -22.59 10.63
N LYS A 189 -2.69 -22.80 9.83
CA LYS A 189 -1.40 -22.12 9.99
C LYS A 189 -1.55 -20.67 9.56
N TYR A 190 -1.01 -19.73 10.34
CA TYR A 190 -1.04 -18.31 10.02
C TYR A 190 0.36 -17.78 9.74
N GLY A 191 0.52 -16.98 8.67
CA GLY A 191 1.79 -16.43 8.25
C GLY A 191 1.71 -14.95 7.85
N LEU A 192 2.67 -14.14 8.27
CA LEU A 192 2.88 -12.77 7.80
C LEU A 192 4.28 -12.65 7.21
N PHE A 193 4.36 -12.21 5.95
CA PHE A 193 5.61 -12.08 5.22
C PHE A 193 5.86 -10.62 4.88
N ILE A 194 6.97 -10.07 5.36
CA ILE A 194 7.32 -8.65 5.29
C ILE A 194 8.58 -8.48 4.44
N LEU A 195 8.50 -7.66 3.39
CA LEU A 195 9.69 -7.19 2.68
C LEU A 195 10.21 -5.92 3.35
N ARG A 196 11.44 -5.97 3.87
CA ARG A 196 12.15 -4.84 4.49
C ARG A 196 12.93 -4.04 3.45
N ALA A 197 13.12 -2.76 3.72
CA ALA A 197 14.12 -1.97 3.01
C ALA A 197 15.52 -2.28 3.57
N ASN A 198 16.53 -2.27 2.71
CA ASN A 198 17.93 -2.47 3.07
C ASN A 198 18.76 -1.20 2.80
N GLU A 199 20.06 -1.24 3.10
CA GLU A 199 20.97 -0.10 2.86
C GLU A 199 21.05 0.28 1.36
N ASP A 200 20.88 -0.70 0.46
CA ASP A 200 20.90 -0.50 -0.99
C ASP A 200 19.64 0.20 -1.54
N SER A 201 18.62 0.37 -0.71
CA SER A 201 17.39 1.05 -1.11
C SER A 201 17.59 2.55 -1.40
N GLY A 202 18.61 3.17 -0.81
CA GLY A 202 18.80 4.63 -0.90
C GLY A 202 17.92 5.42 0.08
N ILE A 203 17.37 4.75 1.09
CA ILE A 203 16.77 5.36 2.29
C ILE A 203 17.89 5.77 3.26
N SER A 204 17.71 6.87 4.01
CA SER A 204 18.67 7.26 5.05
C SER A 204 18.66 6.29 6.23
N ARG A 205 19.82 6.07 6.84
CA ARG A 205 19.98 5.14 7.98
C ARG A 205 19.02 5.42 9.14
N ASP A 206 18.73 6.69 9.42
CA ASP A 206 17.78 7.06 10.47
C ASP A 206 16.35 6.54 10.19
N ILE A 207 15.94 6.54 8.91
CA ILE A 207 14.62 6.05 8.50
C ILE A 207 14.63 4.51 8.47
N LEU A 208 15.73 3.88 8.06
CA LEU A 208 15.87 2.42 8.14
C LEU A 208 15.74 1.94 9.58
N ASN A 209 16.43 2.58 10.53
CA ASN A 209 16.30 2.24 11.96
C ASN A 209 14.84 2.41 12.45
N GLN A 210 14.14 3.47 12.03
CA GLN A 210 12.73 3.66 12.40
C GLN A 210 11.82 2.59 11.79
N LEU A 211 12.08 2.17 10.54
CA LEU A 211 11.36 1.06 9.93
C LEU A 211 11.61 -0.24 10.68
N ASP A 212 12.87 -0.50 11.04
CA ASP A 212 13.27 -1.69 11.77
C ASP A 212 12.62 -1.75 13.16
N ASP A 213 12.61 -0.64 13.90
CA ASP A 213 11.95 -0.53 15.21
C ASP A 213 10.44 -0.85 15.09
N VAL A 214 9.76 -0.27 14.09
CA VAL A 214 8.34 -0.52 13.83
C VAL A 214 8.08 -1.98 13.45
N ILE A 215 8.92 -2.55 12.60
CA ILE A 215 8.79 -3.93 12.16
C ILE A 215 8.99 -4.86 13.36
N ASP A 216 10.08 -4.71 14.10
CA ASP A 216 10.44 -5.59 15.22
C ASP A 216 9.40 -5.55 16.35
N GLU A 217 8.86 -4.36 16.67
CA GLU A 217 7.79 -4.24 17.67
C GLU A 217 6.52 -5.02 17.25
N ASN A 218 6.13 -4.90 15.98
CA ASN A 218 4.95 -5.59 15.45
C ASN A 218 5.19 -7.10 15.30
N ILE A 219 6.40 -7.51 14.94
CA ILE A 219 6.81 -8.92 14.87
C ILE A 219 6.61 -9.59 16.22
N TRP A 220 7.18 -9.00 17.27
CA TRP A 220 7.07 -9.55 18.63
C TRP A 220 5.61 -9.74 19.09
N LYS A 221 4.72 -8.79 18.76
CA LYS A 221 3.29 -8.90 19.10
C LYS A 221 2.61 -10.06 18.37
N LEU A 222 2.94 -10.27 17.10
CA LEU A 222 2.31 -11.25 16.23
C LEU A 222 2.84 -12.67 16.44
N GLU A 223 4.14 -12.83 16.74
CA GLU A 223 4.72 -14.12 17.13
C GLU A 223 4.08 -14.63 18.42
N ASN A 224 3.88 -13.74 19.41
CA ASN A 224 3.16 -14.07 20.64
C ASN A 224 1.68 -14.44 20.39
N ALA A 225 1.10 -13.94 19.30
CA ALA A 225 -0.24 -14.32 18.85
C ALA A 225 -0.25 -15.65 18.08
N GLY A 226 0.89 -16.34 17.92
CA GLY A 226 1.02 -17.61 17.21
C GLY A 226 0.92 -17.49 15.69
N VAL A 227 1.39 -16.38 15.12
CA VAL A 227 1.52 -16.15 13.68
C VAL A 227 2.99 -16.35 13.30
N HIS A 228 3.27 -17.12 12.26
CA HIS A 228 4.62 -17.24 11.70
C HIS A 228 5.00 -15.94 11.00
N ILE A 229 6.24 -15.49 11.16
CA ILE A 229 6.70 -14.26 10.54
C ILE A 229 7.96 -14.53 9.72
N GLY A 230 7.93 -14.15 8.45
CA GLY A 230 9.12 -14.02 7.62
C GLY A 230 9.38 -12.54 7.35
N SER A 231 10.55 -12.04 7.70
CA SER A 231 10.94 -10.64 7.49
C SER A 231 12.29 -10.62 6.81
N GLU A 232 12.29 -10.34 5.51
CA GLU A 232 13.46 -10.50 4.64
C GLU A 232 13.71 -9.24 3.81
N GLU A 233 14.93 -9.05 3.34
CA GLU A 233 15.34 -7.87 2.57
C GLU A 233 15.19 -8.07 1.05
N SER A 234 15.01 -9.32 0.60
CA SER A 234 14.89 -9.66 -0.81
C SER A 234 13.66 -10.52 -1.11
N ILE A 235 13.13 -10.37 -2.34
CA ILE A 235 12.01 -11.18 -2.84
C ILE A 235 12.37 -12.67 -2.88
N ALA A 236 13.62 -12.99 -3.19
CA ALA A 236 14.08 -14.37 -3.26
C ALA A 236 14.10 -15.04 -1.88
N GLU A 237 14.62 -14.36 -0.86
CA GLU A 237 14.62 -14.87 0.51
C GLU A 237 13.19 -14.96 1.06
N LEU A 238 12.37 -13.93 0.82
CA LEU A 238 10.98 -13.92 1.26
C LEU A 238 10.17 -15.04 0.61
N GLY A 239 10.36 -15.26 -0.69
CA GLY A 239 9.75 -16.36 -1.44
C GLY A 239 10.22 -17.72 -0.91
N GLN A 240 11.51 -17.89 -0.62
CA GLN A 240 12.04 -19.13 -0.06
C GLN A 240 11.44 -19.42 1.34
N ASN A 241 11.26 -18.38 2.17
CA ASN A 241 10.62 -18.47 3.48
C ASN A 241 9.15 -18.92 3.33
N ILE A 242 8.40 -18.33 2.39
CA ILE A 242 7.02 -18.74 2.07
C ILE A 242 6.96 -20.22 1.66
N ILE A 243 7.85 -20.67 0.77
CA ILE A 243 7.91 -22.07 0.33
C ILE A 243 8.19 -22.99 1.52
N HIS A 244 9.18 -22.66 2.36
CA HIS A 244 9.54 -23.47 3.51
C HIS A 244 8.42 -23.57 4.54
N TRP A 245 7.70 -22.47 4.77
CA TRP A 245 6.56 -22.43 5.69
C TRP A 245 5.34 -23.20 5.15
N ALA A 246 5.12 -23.15 3.84
CA ALA A 246 3.99 -23.79 3.17
C ALA A 246 4.19 -25.31 2.93
N ALA A 247 5.43 -25.79 2.98
CA ALA A 247 5.77 -27.22 2.94
C ALA A 247 5.24 -28.00 4.18
#